data_AF-A0A6B3LS73-F1
#
_entry.id   AF-A0A6B3LS73-F1
#
_cell.length_a   1.000
_cell.length_b   1.000
_cell.length_c   1.000
_cell.angle_alpha   90.00
_cell.angle_beta   90.00
_cell.angle_gamma   90.00
#
_symmetry.space_group_name_H-M   'P 1'
#
loop_
_entity.id
_entity.type
_entity.pdbx_description
1 polymer ?
#
loop_
_entity_poly.entity_id
_entity_poly.type
_entity_poly.pdbx_seq_one_letter_code
_entity_poly.pdbx_strand_id
1 'polypeptide(L)'
;MVIAIGIETELWSRIIRMLRNEGWKVLYKYDNFDAGIDFDFIILKKDSEEILFAWDNWFEGEIKCREDQMKHIEQHLGITFKLGEPENLKPEIIELYRKQAN
;
A
#
# COMPACT_ATOMS: atom_id res chain seq x y z
N MET A 1 -1.81 7.01 -11.87
CA MET A 1 -1.49 6.41 -10.56
C MET A 1 -0.08 6.86 -10.22
N VAL A 2 0.18 7.17 -8.95
CA VAL A 2 1.52 7.47 -8.42
C VAL A 2 1.94 6.42 -7.43
N ILE A 3 3.25 6.32 -7.20
CA ILE A 3 3.83 5.35 -6.28
C ILE A 3 4.77 6.08 -5.33
N ALA A 4 4.44 6.00 -4.04
CA ALA A 4 5.32 6.42 -2.95
C ALA A 4 6.16 5.23 -2.49
N ILE A 5 7.44 5.46 -2.20
CA ILE A 5 8.42 4.44 -1.83
C ILE A 5 9.18 4.83 -0.56
N GLY A 6 9.76 3.85 0.13
CA GLY A 6 10.60 4.06 1.31
C GLY A 6 9.81 4.62 2.50
N ILE A 7 8.56 4.20 2.66
CA ILE A 7 7.67 4.62 3.74
C ILE A 7 7.98 3.79 4.96
N GLU A 8 8.51 4.41 6.02
CA GLU A 8 8.84 3.73 7.28
C GLU A 8 7.69 2.83 7.77
N THR A 9 8.03 1.62 8.21
CA THR A 9 7.12 0.56 8.65
C THR A 9 5.97 1.06 9.56
N GLU A 10 6.28 1.88 10.56
CA GLU A 10 5.27 2.44 11.49
C GLU A 10 4.30 3.40 10.78
N LEU A 11 4.83 4.26 9.89
CA LEU A 11 4.04 5.18 9.10
C LEU A 11 3.16 4.43 8.10
N TRP A 12 3.71 3.44 7.41
CA TRP A 12 3.00 2.57 6.47
C TRP A 12 1.82 1.87 7.18
N SER A 13 2.08 1.27 8.34
CA SER A 13 1.06 0.62 9.17
C SER A 13 -0.02 1.61 9.65
N ARG A 14 0.39 2.82 10.04
CA ARG A 14 -0.53 3.89 10.46
C ARG A 14 -1.44 4.35 9.32
N ILE A 15 -0.93 4.48 8.10
CA ILE A 15 -1.72 4.87 6.92
C ILE A 15 -2.83 3.84 6.66
N ILE A 16 -2.50 2.55 6.71
CA ILE A 16 -3.50 1.48 6.51
C ILE A 16 -4.60 1.57 7.59
N ARG A 17 -4.23 1.74 8.86
CA ARG A 17 -5.21 1.89 9.95
C ARG A 17 -6.09 3.12 9.77
N MET A 18 -5.50 4.25 9.39
CA MET A 18 -6.22 5.49 9.11
C MET A 18 -7.26 5.29 7.99
N LEU A 19 -6.85 4.75 6.84
CA LEU A 19 -7.76 4.50 5.72
C LEU A 19 -8.86 3.51 6.09
N ARG A 20 -8.55 2.47 6.87
CA ARG A 20 -9.58 1.55 7.39
C ARG A 20 -10.61 2.26 8.25
N ASN A 21 -10.20 3.23 9.08
CA ASN A 21 -11.12 4.05 9.87
C ASN A 21 -11.95 5.01 8.98
N GLU A 22 -11.42 5.42 7.82
CA GLU A 22 -12.14 6.20 6.80
C GLU A 22 -13.08 5.34 5.91
N GLY A 23 -13.24 4.05 6.24
CA GLY A 23 -14.17 3.15 5.57
C GLY A 23 -13.58 2.34 4.42
N TRP A 24 -12.27 2.38 4.21
CA TRP A 24 -11.61 1.47 3.27
C TRP A 24 -11.62 0.05 3.81
N LYS A 25 -11.98 -0.91 2.96
CA LYS A 25 -12.06 -2.34 3.31
C LYS A 25 -10.85 -3.08 2.75
N VAL A 26 -10.36 -4.08 3.48
CA VAL A 26 -9.33 -4.99 2.97
C VAL A 26 -10.00 -5.90 1.95
N LEU A 27 -9.63 -5.77 0.68
CA LEU A 27 -10.05 -6.68 -0.38
C LEU A 27 -9.17 -7.92 -0.40
N TYR A 28 -7.86 -7.73 -0.18
CA TYR A 28 -6.87 -8.79 -0.14
C TYR A 28 -5.78 -8.44 0.84
N LYS A 29 -5.25 -9.44 1.52
CA LYS A 29 -4.04 -9.35 2.34
C LYS A 29 -3.27 -10.66 2.17
N TYR A 30 -1.99 -10.54 1.85
CA TYR A 30 -1.05 -11.64 1.87
C TYR A 30 -0.96 -12.26 3.28
N ASP A 31 -1.05 -13.59 3.38
CA ASP A 31 -1.20 -14.32 4.65
C ASP A 31 -0.35 -15.60 4.74
N ASN A 32 0.72 -15.71 3.94
CA ASN A 32 1.68 -16.81 4.07
C ASN A 32 2.55 -16.69 5.33
N PHE A 33 3.37 -17.71 5.59
CA PHE A 33 4.17 -17.83 6.82
C PHE A 33 5.18 -16.68 7.04
N ASP A 34 5.57 -15.99 5.98
CA ASP A 34 6.52 -14.87 5.94
C ASP A 34 5.82 -13.49 5.97
N ALA A 35 4.49 -13.47 6.08
CA ALA A 35 3.70 -12.25 6.16
C ALA A 35 4.10 -11.39 7.38
N GLY A 36 4.47 -10.13 7.13
CA GLY A 36 4.93 -9.19 8.16
C GLY A 36 6.30 -9.51 8.76
N ILE A 37 7.05 -10.46 8.16
CA ILE A 37 8.43 -10.77 8.51
C ILE A 37 9.34 -10.32 7.37
N ASP A 38 9.13 -10.89 6.19
CA ASP A 38 9.91 -10.58 4.98
C ASP A 38 9.08 -9.83 3.95
N PHE A 39 7.76 -10.01 3.93
CA PHE A 39 6.91 -9.40 2.92
C PHE A 39 5.48 -9.17 3.39
N ASP A 40 4.85 -8.11 2.89
CA ASP A 40 3.42 -7.88 3.02
C ASP A 40 2.87 -7.27 1.72
N PHE A 41 1.66 -7.68 1.33
CA PHE A 41 0.92 -7.08 0.24
C PHE A 41 -0.56 -6.96 0.60
N ILE A 42 -1.12 -5.75 0.46
CA ILE A 42 -2.48 -5.45 0.86
C ILE A 42 -3.16 -4.65 -0.24
N ILE A 43 -4.40 -5.01 -0.56
CA ILE A 43 -5.29 -4.21 -1.40
C ILE A 43 -6.41 -3.67 -0.53
N LEU A 44 -6.47 -2.35 -0.38
CA LEU A 44 -7.62 -1.67 0.19
C LEU A 44 -8.57 -1.22 -0.92
N LYS A 45 -9.88 -1.31 -0.68
CA LYS A 45 -10.92 -0.90 -1.61
C LYS A 45 -11.98 -0.05 -0.93
N LYS A 46 -12.43 1.00 -1.62
CA LYS A 46 -13.59 1.82 -1.27
C LYS A 46 -14.29 2.20 -2.56
N ASP A 47 -15.57 1.82 -2.66
CA ASP A 47 -16.36 1.96 -3.89
C ASP A 47 -15.66 1.34 -5.12
N SER A 48 -15.35 2.14 -6.15
CA SER A 48 -14.61 1.74 -7.34
C SER A 48 -13.11 2.00 -7.26
N GLU A 49 -12.60 2.49 -6.13
CA GLU A 49 -11.19 2.84 -5.95
C GLU A 49 -10.42 1.80 -5.16
N GLU A 50 -9.13 1.67 -5.48
CA GLU A 50 -8.22 0.77 -4.80
C GLU A 50 -6.91 1.47 -4.47
N ILE A 51 -6.34 1.11 -3.32
CA ILE A 51 -5.00 1.50 -2.89
C ILE A 51 -4.23 0.21 -2.63
N LEU A 52 -3.08 0.09 -3.27
CA LEU A 52 -2.21 -1.07 -3.13
C LEU A 52 -1.07 -0.69 -2.20
N PHE A 53 -0.77 -1.58 -1.27
CA PHE A 53 0.32 -1.48 -0.33
C PHE A 53 1.22 -2.68 -0.53
N ALA A 54 2.52 -2.43 -0.54
CA ALA A 54 3.52 -3.48 -0.34
C ALA A 54 4.50 -3.05 0.74
N TRP A 55 5.14 -4.01 1.38
CA TRP A 55 6.19 -3.78 2.35
C TRP A 55 7.15 -4.96 2.32
N ASP A 56 8.44 -4.71 2.48
CA ASP A 56 9.42 -5.72 2.83
C ASP A 56 10.44 -5.15 3.83
N ASN A 57 11.28 -6.03 4.37
CA ASN A 57 12.31 -5.68 5.34
C ASN A 57 13.56 -4.99 4.77
N TRP A 58 13.65 -4.79 3.45
CA TRP A 58 14.81 -4.18 2.78
C TRP A 58 14.56 -2.76 2.28
N PHE A 59 13.38 -2.52 1.72
CA PHE A 59 12.98 -1.30 1.01
C PHE A 59 11.86 -0.53 1.72
N GLU A 60 11.34 -1.07 2.83
CA GLU A 60 10.23 -0.50 3.60
C GLU A 60 8.92 -0.46 2.79
N GLY A 61 8.00 0.40 3.20
CA GLY A 61 6.67 0.48 2.64
C GLY A 61 6.58 1.20 1.29
N GLU A 62 5.70 0.68 0.45
CA GLU A 62 5.30 1.27 -0.82
C GLU A 62 3.78 1.42 -0.88
N ILE A 63 3.32 2.51 -1.51
CA ILE A 63 1.89 2.78 -1.72
C ILE A 63 1.65 3.20 -3.16
N LYS A 64 0.71 2.54 -3.83
CA LYS A 64 0.24 2.90 -5.17
C LYS A 64 -1.25 3.27 -5.14
N CYS A 65 -1.56 4.49 -5.55
CA CYS A 65 -2.92 5.01 -5.62
C CYS A 65 -3.08 6.13 -6.66
N ARG A 66 -4.28 6.69 -6.75
CA ARG A 66 -4.55 7.90 -7.53
C ARG A 66 -3.87 9.11 -6.88
N GLU A 67 -3.53 10.13 -7.67
CA GLU A 67 -2.81 11.32 -7.18
C GLU A 67 -3.58 12.11 -6.13
N ASP A 68 -4.90 12.20 -6.25
CA ASP A 68 -5.76 12.85 -5.28
C ASP A 68 -5.81 12.08 -3.95
N GLN A 69 -5.84 10.74 -4.00
CA GLN A 69 -5.73 9.91 -2.80
C GLN A 69 -4.36 10.07 -2.13
N MET A 70 -3.27 10.15 -2.90
CA MET A 70 -1.95 10.41 -2.33
C MET A 70 -1.91 11.77 -1.61
N LYS A 71 -2.43 12.82 -2.26
CA LYS A 71 -2.54 14.16 -1.66
C LYS A 71 -3.41 14.18 -0.40
N HIS A 72 -4.51 13.42 -0.39
CA HIS A 72 -5.35 13.26 0.80
C HIS A 72 -4.57 12.68 1.98
N ILE A 73 -3.81 11.59 1.74
CA ILE A 73 -2.98 10.96 2.78
C ILE A 73 -1.91 11.94 3.29
N GLU A 74 -1.21 12.62 2.37
CA GLU A 74 -0.20 13.65 2.69
C GLU A 74 -0.78 14.79 3.55
N GLN A 75 -1.95 15.32 3.17
CA GLN A 75 -2.63 16.38 3.90
C GLN A 75 -3.09 15.94 5.29
N HIS A 76 -3.63 14.73 5.41
CA HIS A 76 -4.07 14.20 6.69
C HIS A 76 -2.91 14.02 7.68
N LEU A 77 -1.73 13.65 7.17
CA LEU A 77 -0.55 13.36 7.98
C LEU A 77 0.42 14.54 8.13
N GLY A 78 0.28 15.59 7.31
CA GLY A 78 1.17 16.74 7.29
C GLY A 78 2.57 16.42 6.76
N ILE A 79 2.68 15.51 5.79
CA ILE A 79 3.94 15.04 5.21
C ILE A 79 3.90 15.10 3.68
N THR A 80 5.05 14.92 3.03
CA THR A 80 5.16 14.70 1.59
C THR A 80 5.93 13.41 1.33
N PHE A 81 5.41 12.56 0.48
CA PHE A 81 6.05 11.29 0.13
C PHE A 81 7.10 11.48 -0.95
N LYS A 82 8.13 10.64 -0.90
CA LYS A 82 9.03 10.43 -2.03
C LYS A 82 8.34 9.54 -3.05
N LEU A 83 8.16 10.05 -4.27
CA LEU A 83 7.69 9.24 -5.40
C LEU A 83 8.87 8.60 -6.12
N GLY A 84 8.68 7.39 -6.64
CA GLY A 84 9.73 6.68 -7.38
C GLY A 84 9.30 5.33 -7.93
N GLU A 85 10.28 4.60 -8.47
CA GLU A 85 10.11 3.24 -8.96
C GLU A 85 10.00 2.26 -7.77
N PRO A 86 8.96 1.42 -7.72
CA PRO A 86 8.81 0.42 -6.66
C PRO A 86 9.64 -0.83 -6.92
N GLU A 87 9.94 -1.55 -5.85
CA GLU A 87 10.41 -2.94 -5.88
C GLU A 87 9.25 -3.94 -5.84
N ASN A 88 8.24 -3.70 -5.02
CA ASN A 88 7.16 -4.66 -4.72
C ASN A 88 5.79 -4.30 -5.31
N LEU A 89 5.64 -3.09 -5.82
CA LEU A 89 4.47 -2.64 -6.59
C LEU A 89 4.72 -2.56 -8.11
N LYS A 90 5.69 -3.33 -8.61
CA LYS A 90 5.90 -3.54 -10.05
C LYS A 90 4.67 -4.22 -10.70
N PRO A 91 4.36 -3.95 -11.98
CA PRO A 91 3.18 -4.49 -12.66
C PRO A 91 3.01 -6.02 -12.52
N GLU A 92 4.09 -6.78 -12.68
CA GLU A 92 4.12 -8.24 -12.62
C GLU A 92 3.79 -8.79 -11.22
N ILE A 93 4.26 -8.12 -10.16
CA ILE A 93 3.98 -8.50 -8.77
C ILE A 93 2.51 -8.19 -8.43
N ILE A 94 2.03 -7.03 -8.85
CA ILE A 94 0.61 -6.66 -8.67
C ILE A 94 -0.29 -7.69 -9.37
N GLU A 95 0.04 -8.09 -10.60
CA GLU A 95 -0.75 -9.08 -11.33
C GLU A 95 -0.77 -10.45 -10.62
N LEU A 96 0.37 -10.89 -10.10
CA LEU A 96 0.50 -12.14 -9.34
C LEU A 96 -0.45 -12.17 -8.14
N TYR A 97 -0.45 -11.13 -7.30
CA TYR A 97 -1.29 -11.11 -6.10
C TYR A 97 -2.76 -10.78 -6.38
N ARG A 98 -3.05 -10.03 -7.45
CA ARG A 98 -4.43 -9.84 -7.91
C ARG A 98 -5.08 -11.14 -8.36
N LYS A 99 -4.33 -12.05 -9.00
CA LYS A 99 -4.84 -13.38 -9.37
C LYS A 99 -5.24 -14.22 -8.16
N GLN A 100 -4.63 -13.98 -7.00
CA GLN A 100 -4.92 -14.67 -5.74
C GLN A 100 -6.06 -14.00 -4.94
N ALA A 101 -6.43 -12.77 -5.28
CA ALA A 101 -7.52 -12.02 -4.66
C ALA A 101 -8.91 -12.34 -5.24
N ASN A 102 -8.99 -13.15 -6.29
CA ASN A 102 -10.23 -13.61 -6.95
C ASN A 102 -10.42 -15.11 -6.71
#